data_AF-A0A7L1RZD7-F1
#
_entry.id   AF-A0A7L1RZD7-F1
#
_cell.length_a   1.000
_cell.length_b   1.000
_cell.length_c   1.000
_cell.angle_alpha   90.00
_cell.angle_beta   90.00
_cell.angle_gamma   90.00
#
_symmetry.space_group_name_H-M   'P 1'
#
loop_
_entity.id
_entity.type
_entity.pdbx_description
1 polymer ?
#
loop_
_entity_poly.entity_id
_entity_poly.type
_entity_poly.pdbx_seq_one_letter_code
_entity_poly.pdbx_strand_id
1 'polypeptide(L)'
;SSPYSFGPREANAQNKQCAVANAEPKDVRPKQKHLTSSPNVYFFTSQKKAEGVVVQPPVPKTFPSTERGKVAVSKIIDYLRHTTSRESEDSGLEELCNMLDPEHKDISMDLETYQAIMGEWIEDCKRKWEEGATEESSASMEDLEYQAPKTISEAKKMHVWMNVTSGSLEAFGGDVSKGDMETSDLITCVADLQYNNQKLQEENSKLKLTLEAVDETNSKLLADNEHLHQQLKSIQHSVLKAKSLEEELEEARNNLNLSEEKREQILWQNKQLQKENQSLNIKVTSLQEEIIRNSMDTNGLQKKILELSKNAAQLQV
;
A
#
# COMPACT_ATOMS: atom_id res chain seq x y z
N SER A 1 3.37 36.80 -81.25
CA SER A 1 2.50 37.80 -80.60
C SER A 1 2.80 37.85 -79.12
N SER A 2 3.24 39.01 -78.63
CA SER A 2 3.28 39.38 -77.20
C SER A 2 1.89 39.91 -76.79
N PRO A 3 1.64 40.39 -75.55
CA PRO A 3 1.85 39.89 -74.18
C PRO A 3 0.47 39.79 -73.45
N TYR A 4 0.39 39.62 -72.12
CA TYR A 4 -0.41 40.46 -71.20
C TYR A 4 -0.45 39.87 -69.78
N SER A 5 0.15 40.60 -68.85
CA SER A 5 -0.14 40.60 -67.41
C SER A 5 -1.41 41.41 -67.14
N PHE A 6 -2.25 41.05 -66.16
CA PHE A 6 -3.09 42.01 -65.44
C PHE A 6 -3.40 41.51 -64.02
N GLY A 7 -3.31 42.44 -63.06
CA GLY A 7 -3.33 42.22 -61.61
C GLY A 7 -4.71 42.41 -60.93
N PRO A 8 -4.73 42.97 -59.70
CA PRO A 8 -5.67 42.63 -58.62
C PRO A 8 -6.92 43.54 -58.54
N ARG A 9 -7.87 43.19 -57.65
CA ARG A 9 -9.03 44.03 -57.31
C ARG A 9 -9.10 44.33 -55.81
N GLU A 10 -8.93 45.61 -55.49
CA GLU A 10 -9.28 46.24 -54.22
C GLU A 10 -10.80 46.34 -54.03
N ALA A 11 -11.25 46.37 -52.77
CA ALA A 11 -12.46 47.09 -52.37
C ALA A 11 -12.26 47.74 -51.00
N ASN A 12 -12.20 49.06 -51.06
CA ASN A 12 -12.22 50.05 -49.99
C ASN A 12 -13.68 50.41 -49.65
N ALA A 13 -14.03 50.59 -48.37
CA ALA A 13 -15.11 51.49 -47.95
C ALA A 13 -14.98 51.89 -46.46
N GLN A 14 -14.41 53.08 -46.25
CA GLN A 14 -14.82 54.16 -45.32
C GLN A 14 -15.83 53.84 -44.18
N ASN A 15 -15.46 54.03 -42.91
CA ASN A 15 -15.47 55.31 -42.15
C ASN A 15 -16.89 55.75 -41.71
N LYS A 16 -17.16 55.84 -40.40
CA LYS A 16 -17.65 57.05 -39.68
C LYS A 16 -17.62 56.83 -38.14
N GLN A 17 -17.46 57.96 -37.45
CA GLN A 17 -16.90 58.18 -36.12
C GLN A 17 -17.89 58.22 -34.94
N CYS A 18 -17.33 57.93 -33.75
CA CYS A 18 -17.45 58.58 -32.43
C CYS A 18 -18.81 58.76 -31.73
N ALA A 19 -18.90 58.25 -30.49
CA ALA A 19 -19.32 59.03 -29.31
C ALA A 19 -18.89 58.33 -28.00
N VAL A 20 -18.38 59.13 -27.07
CA VAL A 20 -17.91 58.78 -25.71
C VAL A 20 -19.07 58.97 -24.73
N ALA A 21 -19.28 58.05 -23.77
CA ALA A 21 -19.82 58.37 -22.44
C ALA A 21 -19.66 57.21 -21.44
N ASN A 22 -19.22 57.58 -20.23
CA ASN A 22 -19.07 56.76 -19.03
C ASN A 22 -20.40 56.11 -18.57
N ALA A 23 -20.33 54.88 -18.06
CA ALA A 23 -21.29 54.35 -17.09
C ALA A 23 -20.63 53.27 -16.21
N GLU A 24 -20.80 53.41 -14.89
CA GLU A 24 -20.33 52.51 -13.82
C GLU A 24 -20.75 51.04 -14.00
N PRO A 25 -19.97 50.06 -13.49
CA PRO A 25 -20.48 48.71 -13.31
C PRO A 25 -21.28 48.60 -12.01
N LYS A 26 -22.60 48.43 -12.14
CA LYS A 26 -23.48 48.04 -11.04
C LYS A 26 -23.20 46.60 -10.63
N ASP A 27 -22.95 46.42 -9.35
CA ASP A 27 -22.93 45.17 -8.59
C ASP A 27 -24.26 44.40 -8.78
N VAL A 28 -24.18 43.20 -9.34
CA VAL A 28 -25.31 42.24 -9.38
C VAL A 28 -24.77 40.85 -9.01
N ARG A 29 -24.84 40.55 -7.71
CA ARG A 29 -24.79 39.17 -7.20
C ARG A 29 -26.01 38.38 -7.67
N PRO A 30 -25.86 37.13 -8.16
CA PRO A 30 -26.93 36.15 -8.16
C PRO A 30 -26.98 35.44 -6.81
N LYS A 31 -28.09 35.60 -6.08
CA LYS A 31 -28.47 34.75 -4.95
C LYS A 31 -28.84 33.37 -5.49
N GLN A 32 -28.08 32.33 -5.14
CA GLN A 32 -28.55 30.95 -5.27
C GLN A 32 -28.96 30.43 -3.90
N LYS A 33 -30.22 30.02 -3.84
CA LYS A 33 -30.98 29.67 -2.64
C LYS A 33 -30.62 28.23 -2.25
N HIS A 34 -30.19 28.05 -1.01
CA HIS A 34 -30.12 26.75 -0.37
C HIS A 34 -31.55 26.29 -0.05
N LEU A 35 -31.94 25.13 -0.54
CA LEU A 35 -33.02 24.34 0.05
C LEU A 35 -32.46 22.95 0.36
N THR A 36 -32.32 22.76 1.66
CA THR A 36 -31.97 21.53 2.36
C THR A 36 -33.20 20.63 2.43
N SER A 37 -33.08 19.34 2.08
CA SER A 37 -33.97 18.30 2.62
C SER A 37 -33.41 16.91 2.28
N SER A 38 -32.77 16.24 3.24
CA SER A 38 -33.45 15.18 4.00
C SER A 38 -32.46 14.41 4.89
N PRO A 39 -32.92 13.91 6.05
CA PRO A 39 -32.07 13.38 7.11
C PRO A 39 -32.11 11.84 7.15
N ASN A 40 -30.98 11.21 7.51
CA ASN A 40 -31.03 9.95 8.26
C ASN A 40 -29.72 9.73 9.01
N VAL A 41 -29.70 10.12 10.28
CA VAL A 41 -28.61 9.80 11.23
C VAL A 41 -29.27 9.06 12.38
N TYR A 42 -28.99 7.76 12.48
CA TYR A 42 -29.37 6.98 13.65
C TYR A 42 -28.44 7.34 14.82
N PHE A 43 -29.06 7.78 15.91
CA PHE A 43 -28.45 7.87 17.23
C PHE A 43 -28.18 6.47 17.78
N PHE A 44 -26.98 6.22 18.28
CA PHE A 44 -26.78 5.26 19.37
C PHE A 44 -26.13 5.98 20.54
N THR A 45 -26.83 5.90 21.67
CA THR A 45 -26.52 6.53 22.94
C THR A 45 -25.32 5.85 23.60
N SER A 46 -24.47 6.67 24.21
CA SER A 46 -23.34 6.23 25.01
C SER A 46 -23.79 5.43 26.23
N GLN A 47 -23.26 4.22 26.39
CA GLN A 47 -23.19 3.52 27.67
C GLN A 47 -21.74 3.56 28.14
N LYS A 48 -21.51 4.08 29.36
CA LYS A 48 -20.20 4.19 30.02
C LYS A 48 -19.88 2.94 30.85
N LYS A 49 -18.56 2.69 30.99
CA LYS A 49 -17.80 1.74 31.84
C LYS A 49 -17.74 0.29 31.32
N ALA A 50 -16.61 -0.43 31.37
CA ALA A 50 -15.48 -0.36 32.31
C ALA A 50 -14.10 -0.50 31.63
N GLU A 51 -13.08 -0.06 32.37
CA GLU A 51 -11.65 -0.08 32.04
C GLU A 51 -11.13 -1.47 31.69
N GLY A 52 -10.51 -1.60 30.52
CA GLY A 52 -9.53 -2.61 30.19
C GLY A 52 -8.31 -1.90 29.63
N VAL A 53 -7.21 -1.92 30.37
CA VAL A 53 -5.92 -1.37 29.92
C VAL A 53 -5.43 -2.22 28.76
N VAL A 54 -5.68 -1.77 27.53
CA VAL A 54 -4.96 -2.24 26.35
C VAL A 54 -3.68 -1.44 26.28
N VAL A 55 -2.58 -2.04 26.75
CA VAL A 55 -1.23 -1.53 26.50
C VAL A 55 -1.00 -1.64 24.99
N GLN A 56 -1.05 -0.51 24.28
CA GLN A 56 -0.53 -0.45 22.92
C GLN A 56 0.99 -0.67 22.96
N PRO A 57 1.58 -1.46 22.05
CA PRO A 57 3.02 -1.43 21.85
C PRO A 57 3.41 -0.03 21.36
N PRO A 58 4.51 0.56 21.86
CA PRO A 58 4.90 1.91 21.46
C PRO A 58 5.31 1.91 19.98
N VAL A 59 4.63 2.73 19.19
CA VAL A 59 5.07 3.11 17.85
C VAL A 59 6.49 3.66 17.93
N PRO A 60 7.45 3.19 17.12
CA PRO A 60 8.80 3.74 17.13
C PRO A 60 8.74 5.23 16.79
N LYS A 61 9.17 6.06 17.75
CA LYS A 61 9.44 7.47 17.51
C LYS A 61 10.48 7.52 16.39
N THR A 62 10.16 8.24 15.32
CA THR A 62 11.10 8.59 14.26
C THR A 62 12.37 9.12 14.90
N PHE A 63 13.45 8.34 14.81
CA PHE A 63 14.74 8.72 15.35
C PHE A 63 15.28 9.90 14.53
N PRO A 64 15.74 10.98 15.18
CA PRO A 64 16.50 12.00 14.48
C PRO A 64 17.75 11.33 13.91
N SER A 65 17.87 11.36 12.60
CA SER A 65 18.98 10.84 11.83
C SER A 65 20.25 11.63 12.14
N THR A 66 20.97 11.30 13.22
CA THR A 66 22.41 11.59 13.44
C THR A 66 22.87 10.87 14.71
N GLU A 67 23.17 9.57 14.56
CA GLU A 67 24.23 8.79 15.27
C GLU A 67 24.13 7.35 14.74
N ARG A 68 24.42 7.22 13.43
CA ARG A 68 24.37 5.95 12.69
C ARG A 68 25.67 5.21 12.97
N GLY A 69 25.61 4.14 13.73
CA GLY A 69 26.81 3.34 13.96
C GLY A 69 26.56 1.97 14.52
N LYS A 70 26.17 1.86 15.79
CA LYS A 70 26.26 0.58 16.51
C LYS A 70 25.14 0.42 17.55
N VAL A 71 24.58 -0.78 17.64
CA VAL A 71 23.53 -1.15 18.61
C VAL A 71 24.03 -2.34 19.43
N ALA A 72 23.82 -2.30 20.75
CA ALA A 72 24.22 -3.38 21.67
C ALA A 72 23.35 -4.63 21.45
N VAL A 73 23.95 -5.82 21.57
CA VAL A 73 23.27 -7.11 21.35
C VAL A 73 22.09 -7.30 22.30
N SER A 74 22.23 -6.91 23.57
CA SER A 74 21.15 -6.94 24.57
C SER A 74 19.88 -6.24 24.07
N LYS A 75 20.01 -5.04 23.48
CA LYS A 75 18.87 -4.27 22.96
C LYS A 75 18.22 -4.92 21.74
N ILE A 76 19.02 -5.58 20.89
CA ILE A 76 18.52 -6.29 19.71
C ILE A 76 17.71 -7.51 20.15
N ILE A 77 18.26 -8.30 21.07
CA ILE A 77 17.61 -9.48 21.63
C ILE A 77 16.34 -9.11 22.40
N ASP A 78 16.37 -8.06 23.21
CA ASP A 78 15.18 -7.56 23.94
C ASP A 78 14.09 -7.10 22.97
N TYR A 79 14.45 -6.38 21.91
CA TYR A 79 13.48 -5.97 20.88
C TYR A 79 12.86 -7.16 20.16
N LEU A 80 13.67 -8.16 19.79
CA LEU A 80 13.19 -9.38 19.14
C LEU A 80 12.29 -10.18 20.09
N ARG A 81 12.63 -10.29 21.37
CA ARG A 81 11.78 -10.92 22.39
C ARG A 81 10.40 -10.27 22.46
N HIS A 82 10.35 -8.94 22.49
CA HIS A 82 9.09 -8.18 22.56
C HIS A 82 8.26 -8.25 21.28
N THR A 83 8.90 -8.29 20.10
CA THR A 83 8.19 -8.27 18.82
C THR A 83 7.74 -9.65 18.35
N THR A 84 8.43 -10.71 18.75
CA THR A 84 8.12 -12.08 18.34
C THR A 84 7.27 -12.85 19.37
N SER A 85 6.91 -12.23 20.51
CA SER A 85 6.17 -12.86 21.62
C SER A 85 6.77 -14.22 22.04
N ARG A 86 8.09 -14.34 21.96
CA ARG A 86 8.84 -15.52 22.40
C ARG A 86 9.18 -15.36 23.89
N GLU A 87 8.59 -16.23 24.72
CA GLU A 87 8.77 -16.23 26.19
C GLU A 87 10.21 -16.65 26.57
N SER A 88 10.55 -16.52 27.87
CA SER A 88 11.93 -16.61 28.40
C SER A 88 12.67 -17.92 28.14
N GLU A 89 11.99 -18.97 27.67
CA GLU A 89 12.57 -20.31 27.41
C GLU A 89 12.75 -20.62 25.92
N ASP A 90 12.72 -19.61 25.06
CA ASP A 90 12.92 -19.81 23.64
C ASP A 90 14.40 -20.10 23.28
N SER A 91 14.68 -21.37 23.00
CA SER A 91 16.02 -21.86 22.61
C SER A 91 16.57 -21.19 21.34
N GLY A 92 15.71 -20.70 20.44
CA GLY A 92 16.14 -20.05 19.20
C GLY A 92 16.72 -18.65 19.41
N LEU A 93 16.19 -17.89 20.36
CA LEU A 93 16.67 -16.54 20.66
C LEU A 93 18.00 -16.58 21.44
N GLU A 94 18.21 -17.60 22.25
CA GLU A 94 19.49 -17.86 22.94
C GLU A 94 20.59 -18.26 21.93
N GLU A 95 20.27 -19.10 20.95
CA GLU A 95 21.18 -19.43 19.85
C GLU A 95 21.57 -18.19 19.04
N LEU A 96 20.60 -17.31 18.72
CA LEU A 96 20.89 -16.03 18.08
C LEU A 96 21.78 -15.13 18.95
N CYS A 97 21.54 -15.08 20.25
CA CYS A 97 22.38 -14.33 21.21
C CYS A 97 23.83 -14.82 21.16
N ASN A 98 24.06 -16.13 21.16
CA ASN A 98 25.38 -16.74 21.08
C ASN A 98 26.12 -16.45 19.77
N MET A 99 25.39 -16.31 18.65
CA MET A 99 26.00 -15.95 17.37
C MET A 99 26.31 -14.45 17.25
N LEU A 100 25.49 -13.61 17.88
CA LEU A 100 25.68 -12.16 17.91
C LEU A 100 26.79 -11.74 18.89
N ASP A 101 26.94 -12.46 20.00
CA ASP A 101 27.94 -12.17 21.04
C ASP A 101 28.43 -13.46 21.72
N PRO A 102 29.38 -14.18 21.11
CA PRO A 102 29.92 -15.43 21.64
C PRO A 102 30.60 -15.31 23.01
N GLU A 103 30.99 -14.09 23.40
CA GLU A 103 31.68 -13.81 24.67
C GLU A 103 30.74 -13.19 25.72
N HIS A 104 29.46 -12.97 25.38
CA HIS A 104 28.45 -12.28 26.22
C HIS A 104 28.95 -10.96 26.83
N LYS A 105 29.70 -10.17 26.05
CA LYS A 105 30.26 -8.86 26.46
C LYS A 105 29.39 -7.66 26.10
N ASP A 106 28.20 -7.90 25.57
CA ASP A 106 27.25 -6.93 25.02
C ASP A 106 27.88 -5.98 23.99
N ILE A 107 28.48 -6.59 22.96
CA ILE A 107 29.21 -5.85 21.93
C ILE A 107 28.24 -4.98 21.12
N SER A 108 28.62 -3.72 20.88
CA SER A 108 27.88 -2.86 19.98
C SER A 108 28.20 -3.20 18.52
N MET A 109 27.21 -3.63 17.75
CA MET A 109 27.38 -4.07 16.36
C MET A 109 26.75 -3.10 15.37
N ASP A 110 27.38 -2.98 14.20
CA ASP A 110 26.85 -2.19 13.10
C ASP A 110 25.77 -2.96 12.31
N LEU A 111 25.08 -2.22 11.44
CA LEU A 111 23.96 -2.76 10.66
C LEU A 111 24.39 -3.87 9.70
N GLU A 112 25.60 -3.77 9.14
CA GLU A 112 26.12 -4.73 8.17
C GLU A 112 26.43 -6.07 8.84
N THR A 113 27.09 -6.03 10.00
CA THR A 113 27.38 -7.19 10.84
C THR A 113 26.08 -7.85 11.33
N TYR A 114 25.12 -7.03 11.78
CA TYR A 114 23.79 -7.54 12.16
C TYR A 114 23.10 -8.25 11.00
N GLN A 115 23.08 -7.65 9.80
CA GLN A 115 22.45 -8.24 8.62
C GLN A 115 23.11 -9.56 8.19
N ALA A 116 24.44 -9.65 8.29
CA ALA A 116 25.18 -10.86 7.98
C ALA A 116 24.80 -12.01 8.92
N ILE A 117 24.89 -11.78 10.24
CA ILE A 117 24.60 -12.80 11.27
C ILE A 117 23.11 -13.18 11.26
N MET A 118 22.22 -12.20 11.10
CA MET A 118 20.79 -12.44 11.02
C MET A 118 20.42 -13.25 9.77
N GLY A 119 21.11 -13.00 8.65
CA GLY A 119 20.98 -13.77 7.42
C GLY A 119 21.41 -15.23 7.58
N GLU A 120 22.57 -15.46 8.21
CA GLU A 120 23.08 -16.79 8.54
C GLU A 120 22.10 -17.54 9.45
N TRP A 121 21.62 -16.91 10.53
CA TRP A 121 20.64 -17.54 11.42
C TRP A 121 19.34 -17.93 10.71
N ILE A 122 18.82 -17.08 9.83
CA ILE A 122 17.61 -17.39 9.06
C ILE A 122 17.86 -18.60 8.14
N GLU A 123 19.06 -18.70 7.57
CA GLU A 123 19.45 -19.82 6.74
C GLU A 123 19.60 -21.11 7.58
N ASP A 124 20.20 -21.04 8.76
CA ASP A 124 20.27 -22.13 9.75
C ASP A 124 18.87 -22.60 10.15
N CYS A 125 17.94 -21.68 10.43
CA CYS A 125 16.55 -22.03 10.72
C CYS A 125 15.89 -22.77 9.55
N LYS A 126 16.16 -22.37 8.30
CA LYS A 126 15.65 -23.06 7.12
C LYS A 126 16.24 -24.47 6.97
N ARG A 127 17.55 -24.62 7.17
CA ARG A 127 18.21 -25.93 7.10
C ARG A 127 17.69 -26.89 8.17
N LYS A 128 17.50 -26.44 9.41
CA LYS A 128 16.91 -27.25 10.50
C LYS A 128 15.48 -27.72 10.16
N TRP A 129 14.71 -26.89 9.45
CA TRP A 129 13.37 -27.27 8.99
C TRP A 129 13.41 -28.31 7.86
N GLU A 130 14.38 -28.21 6.94
CA GLU A 130 14.53 -29.13 5.82
C GLU A 130 15.13 -30.50 6.23
N GLU A 131 16.08 -30.52 7.17
CA GLU A 131 16.64 -31.77 7.72
C GLU A 131 15.61 -32.56 8.54
N GLY A 132 14.75 -31.88 9.32
CA GLY A 132 13.64 -32.52 10.04
C GLY A 132 12.56 -33.11 9.14
N ALA A 133 12.44 -32.64 7.89
CA ALA A 133 11.50 -33.17 6.89
C ALA A 133 12.08 -34.33 6.07
N THR A 134 13.40 -34.52 6.09
CA THR A 134 14.10 -35.50 5.24
C THR A 134 14.27 -36.87 5.93
N GLU A 135 14.19 -36.96 7.26
CA GLU A 135 14.30 -38.25 7.98
C GLU A 135 13.03 -39.12 7.91
N GLU A 136 11.87 -38.60 7.50
CA GLU A 136 10.63 -39.40 7.36
C GLU A 136 10.22 -39.71 5.92
N SER A 137 10.95 -39.25 4.90
CA SER A 137 10.51 -39.42 3.51
C SER A 137 11.64 -39.74 2.54
N SER A 138 12.24 -40.91 2.71
CA SER A 138 12.89 -41.62 1.61
C SER A 138 11.84 -42.23 0.68
N ALA A 139 11.09 -41.40 -0.04
CA ALA A 139 10.30 -41.81 -1.20
C ALA A 139 10.11 -40.63 -2.14
N SER A 140 11.13 -40.41 -2.98
CA SER A 140 11.07 -39.94 -4.37
C SER A 140 9.67 -39.60 -4.89
N MET A 141 9.45 -38.34 -5.27
CA MET A 141 8.57 -38.05 -6.40
C MET A 141 8.94 -36.72 -7.07
N GLU A 142 9.76 -36.80 -8.10
CA GLU A 142 9.67 -35.87 -9.23
C GLU A 142 8.27 -35.96 -9.86
N ASP A 143 7.76 -34.78 -10.25
CA ASP A 143 6.94 -34.53 -11.43
C ASP A 143 5.54 -35.19 -11.50
N LEU A 144 4.48 -34.41 -11.24
CA LEU A 144 3.35 -34.36 -12.18
C LEU A 144 2.44 -33.13 -11.98
N GLU A 145 2.50 -32.26 -12.98
CA GLU A 145 1.53 -31.22 -13.31
C GLU A 145 0.25 -31.84 -13.92
N TYR A 146 -0.92 -31.27 -13.60
CA TYR A 146 -2.26 -31.52 -14.19
C TYR A 146 -2.94 -32.90 -14.04
N GLN A 147 -3.89 -33.02 -13.10
CA GLN A 147 -5.23 -33.53 -13.44
C GLN A 147 -6.34 -33.09 -12.47
N ALA A 148 -7.51 -32.76 -13.05
CA ALA A 148 -8.72 -32.24 -12.42
C ALA A 148 -9.35 -33.18 -11.36
N PRO A 149 -10.19 -32.66 -10.45
CA PRO A 149 -10.75 -33.43 -9.34
C PRO A 149 -11.91 -34.31 -9.82
N LYS A 150 -11.69 -35.63 -9.77
CA LYS A 150 -12.73 -36.63 -9.97
C LYS A 150 -13.18 -37.15 -8.60
N THR A 151 -14.41 -36.79 -8.24
CA THR A 151 -15.24 -37.48 -7.26
C THR A 151 -15.27 -38.98 -7.54
N ILE A 152 -15.22 -39.80 -6.47
CA ILE A 152 -15.59 -41.24 -6.26
C ILE A 152 -14.83 -41.61 -4.96
N SER A 153 -15.35 -42.22 -3.89
CA SER A 153 -16.06 -43.50 -3.77
C SER A 153 -16.53 -43.58 -2.31
N GLU A 154 -17.78 -43.89 -2.00
CA GLU A 154 -18.37 -45.24 -2.02
C GLU A 154 -17.83 -46.15 -0.90
N ALA A 155 -18.75 -46.48 0.00
CA ALA A 155 -18.54 -47.26 1.21
C ALA A 155 -18.01 -48.67 0.89
N LYS A 156 -16.74 -48.91 1.22
CA LYS A 156 -16.19 -50.26 1.37
C LYS A 156 -16.24 -50.68 2.84
N LYS A 157 -17.26 -51.47 3.17
CA LYS A 157 -17.26 -52.41 4.29
C LYS A 157 -15.99 -53.24 4.23
N MET A 158 -15.05 -52.98 5.14
CA MET A 158 -13.87 -53.82 5.30
C MET A 158 -14.25 -55.00 6.19
N HIS A 159 -14.56 -56.13 5.54
CA HIS A 159 -14.68 -57.43 6.16
C HIS A 159 -13.27 -57.85 6.61
N VAL A 160 -12.96 -57.69 7.90
CA VAL A 160 -11.70 -58.18 8.47
C VAL A 160 -11.79 -59.70 8.54
N TRP A 161 -11.21 -60.35 7.54
CA TRP A 161 -10.88 -61.77 7.54
C TRP A 161 -9.70 -61.99 8.49
N MET A 162 -9.96 -62.42 9.73
CA MET A 162 -8.90 -62.85 10.62
C MET A 162 -8.53 -64.31 10.30
N ASN A 163 -7.32 -64.49 9.79
CA ASN A 163 -6.64 -65.77 9.67
C ASN A 163 -6.28 -66.27 11.08
N VAL A 164 -7.12 -67.11 11.68
CA VAL A 164 -6.76 -67.82 12.91
C VAL A 164 -6.02 -69.10 12.51
N THR A 165 -4.69 -69.01 12.46
CA THR A 165 -3.84 -70.21 12.43
C THR A 165 -3.95 -70.88 13.80
N SER A 166 -4.60 -72.05 13.82
CA SER A 166 -4.73 -72.90 15.02
C SER A 166 -3.35 -73.38 15.47
N GLY A 167 -2.77 -72.68 16.45
CA GLY A 167 -1.63 -73.12 17.22
C GLY A 167 -2.10 -74.05 18.34
N SER A 168 -1.77 -75.33 18.20
CA SER A 168 -1.87 -76.35 19.25
C SER A 168 -1.13 -75.89 20.52
N LEU A 169 -1.84 -75.84 21.65
CA LEU A 169 -1.25 -75.70 22.99
C LEU A 169 -1.97 -76.64 23.95
N GLU A 170 -1.72 -77.93 23.78
CA GLU A 170 -1.93 -78.95 24.80
C GLU A 170 -0.63 -79.04 25.63
N ALA A 171 -0.50 -78.22 26.68
CA ALA A 171 0.52 -78.43 27.69
C ALA A 171 0.16 -77.73 29.00
N PHE A 172 0.11 -78.54 30.06
CA PHE A 172 -0.08 -78.20 31.47
C PHE A 172 -1.50 -77.90 31.92
N GLY A 173 -2.26 -78.99 32.07
CA GLY A 173 -3.18 -79.13 33.18
C GLY A 173 -2.41 -78.98 34.50
N GLY A 174 -2.55 -77.81 35.12
CA GLY A 174 -2.14 -77.52 36.48
C GLY A 174 -3.37 -76.97 37.21
N ASP A 175 -3.98 -77.84 38.01
CA ASP A 175 -4.97 -77.60 39.06
C ASP A 175 -5.69 -76.25 39.01
N VAL A 176 -6.85 -76.24 38.34
CA VAL A 176 -7.89 -75.27 38.66
C VAL A 176 -8.22 -75.48 40.13
N SER A 177 -7.85 -74.53 40.99
CA SER A 177 -8.34 -74.45 42.36
C SER A 177 -9.86 -74.53 42.30
N LYS A 178 -10.39 -75.73 42.56
CA LYS A 178 -11.80 -76.06 42.66
C LYS A 178 -12.33 -75.47 43.96
N GLY A 179 -12.27 -74.15 44.09
CA GLY A 179 -13.17 -73.43 44.97
C GLY A 179 -14.51 -73.40 44.26
N ASP A 180 -15.54 -73.96 44.86
CA ASP A 180 -16.92 -73.80 44.40
C ASP A 180 -17.19 -72.30 44.27
N MET A 181 -17.20 -71.78 43.05
CA MET A 181 -17.85 -70.50 42.77
C MET A 181 -19.34 -70.81 42.87
N GLU A 182 -19.97 -70.40 43.96
CA GLU A 182 -21.39 -70.62 44.17
C GLU A 182 -22.17 -69.94 43.02
N THR A 183 -23.28 -70.53 42.57
CA THR A 183 -24.12 -69.94 41.50
C THR A 183 -24.45 -68.46 41.78
N SER A 184 -24.51 -68.07 43.06
CA SER A 184 -24.66 -66.71 43.56
C SER A 184 -23.53 -65.74 43.12
N ASP A 185 -22.27 -66.18 43.12
CA ASP A 185 -21.12 -65.35 42.73
C ASP A 185 -21.11 -65.10 41.21
N LEU A 186 -21.50 -66.12 40.42
CA LEU A 186 -21.67 -65.98 38.98
C LEU A 186 -22.80 -65.01 38.63
N ILE A 187 -23.94 -65.09 39.35
CA ILE A 187 -25.06 -64.16 39.18
C ILE A 187 -24.62 -62.72 39.49
N THR A 188 -23.87 -62.51 40.57
CA THR A 188 -23.31 -61.20 40.93
C THR A 188 -22.38 -60.68 39.84
N CYS A 189 -21.45 -61.50 39.36
CA CYS A 189 -20.53 -61.15 38.28
C CYS A 189 -21.27 -60.78 36.98
N VAL A 190 -22.31 -61.53 36.61
CA VAL A 190 -23.14 -61.23 35.45
C VAL A 190 -23.88 -59.90 35.62
N ALA A 191 -24.43 -59.61 36.81
CA ALA A 191 -25.10 -58.35 37.10
C ALA A 191 -24.15 -57.14 37.00
N ASP A 192 -22.93 -57.25 37.53
CA ASP A 192 -21.91 -56.19 37.43
C ASP A 192 -21.48 -55.97 35.99
N LEU A 193 -21.29 -57.02 35.21
CA LEU A 193 -20.97 -56.91 33.78
C LEU A 193 -22.11 -56.25 33.00
N GLN A 194 -23.37 -56.60 33.27
CA GLN A 194 -24.53 -55.97 32.65
C GLN A 194 -24.60 -54.48 32.99
N TYR A 195 -24.39 -54.12 34.25
CA TYR A 195 -24.34 -52.73 34.69
C TYR A 195 -23.20 -51.96 34.02
N ASN A 196 -21.99 -52.54 33.97
CA ASN A 196 -20.85 -51.92 33.31
C ASN A 196 -21.07 -51.75 31.80
N ASN A 197 -21.71 -52.71 31.15
CA ASN A 197 -22.05 -52.62 29.73
C ASN A 197 -23.05 -51.48 29.46
N GLN A 198 -24.10 -51.38 30.27
CA GLN A 198 -25.07 -50.27 30.20
C GLN A 198 -24.39 -48.91 30.38
N LYS A 199 -23.53 -48.77 31.40
CA LYS A 199 -22.76 -47.54 31.65
C LYS A 199 -21.83 -47.20 30.47
N LEU A 200 -21.15 -48.20 29.90
CA LEU A 200 -20.32 -48.00 28.71
C LEU A 200 -21.15 -47.54 27.51
N GLN A 201 -22.37 -48.06 27.33
CA GLN A 201 -23.26 -47.65 26.25
C GLN A 201 -23.75 -46.21 26.41
N GLU A 202 -24.03 -45.77 27.64
CA GLU A 202 -24.40 -44.38 27.96
C GLU A 202 -23.24 -43.42 27.68
N GLU A 203 -22.03 -43.75 28.13
CA GLU A 203 -20.83 -42.95 27.82
C GLU A 203 -20.54 -42.92 26.31
N ASN A 204 -20.73 -44.02 25.60
CA ASN A 204 -20.58 -44.06 24.13
C ASN A 204 -21.58 -43.12 23.43
N SER A 205 -22.83 -43.11 23.90
CA SER A 205 -23.88 -42.22 23.37
C SER A 205 -23.55 -40.75 23.64
N LYS A 206 -23.02 -40.45 24.83
CA LYS A 206 -22.56 -39.11 25.19
C LYS A 206 -21.36 -38.66 24.34
N LEU A 207 -20.36 -39.52 24.16
CA LEU A 207 -19.21 -39.26 23.31
C LEU A 207 -19.64 -38.98 21.87
N LYS A 208 -20.60 -39.74 21.34
CA LYS A 208 -21.16 -39.51 20.00
C LYS A 208 -21.80 -38.12 19.88
N LEU A 209 -22.62 -37.71 20.85
CA LEU A 209 -23.22 -36.37 20.85
C LEU A 209 -22.15 -35.27 20.93
N THR A 210 -21.11 -35.46 21.75
CA THR A 210 -20.01 -34.48 21.84
C THR A 210 -19.21 -34.42 20.55
N LEU A 211 -19.01 -35.56 19.86
CA LEU A 211 -18.34 -35.62 18.58
C LEU A 211 -19.13 -34.87 17.51
N GLU A 212 -20.44 -35.12 17.41
CA GLU A 212 -21.33 -34.41 16.49
C GLU A 212 -21.33 -32.88 16.73
N ALA A 213 -21.32 -32.46 18.01
CA ALA A 213 -21.22 -31.04 18.34
C ALA A 213 -19.87 -30.43 17.94
N VAL A 214 -18.77 -31.16 18.14
CA VAL A 214 -17.44 -30.72 17.71
C VAL A 214 -17.35 -30.65 16.18
N ASP A 215 -17.87 -31.65 15.46
CA ASP A 215 -17.88 -31.67 13.99
C ASP A 215 -18.67 -30.49 13.40
N GLU A 216 -19.82 -30.14 13.98
CA GLU A 216 -20.60 -28.96 13.59
C GLU A 216 -19.80 -27.66 13.82
N THR A 217 -19.16 -27.52 15.00
CA THR A 217 -18.35 -26.34 15.28
C THR A 217 -17.13 -26.23 14.35
N ASN A 218 -16.50 -27.35 14.02
CA ASN A 218 -15.36 -27.40 13.10
C ASN A 218 -15.78 -27.03 11.67
N SER A 219 -16.92 -27.54 11.22
CA SER A 219 -17.50 -27.18 9.91
C SER A 219 -17.79 -25.68 9.81
N LYS A 220 -18.32 -25.08 10.89
CA LYS A 220 -18.54 -23.63 10.97
C LYS A 220 -17.22 -22.85 10.94
N LEU A 221 -16.22 -23.25 11.72
CA LEU A 221 -14.90 -22.60 11.73
C LEU A 221 -14.22 -22.65 10.37
N LEU A 222 -14.36 -23.76 9.64
CA LEU A 222 -13.82 -23.90 8.29
C LEU A 222 -14.50 -22.93 7.30
N ALA A 223 -15.82 -22.76 7.40
CA ALA A 223 -16.55 -21.78 6.59
C ALA A 223 -16.14 -20.33 6.91
N ASP A 224 -15.97 -20.00 8.19
CA ASP A 224 -15.50 -18.67 8.63
C ASP A 224 -14.07 -18.41 8.14
N ASN A 225 -13.20 -19.43 8.15
CA ASN A 225 -11.82 -19.33 7.65
C ASN A 225 -11.78 -19.02 6.15
N GLU A 226 -12.57 -19.75 5.35
CA GLU A 226 -12.69 -19.49 3.90
C GLU A 226 -13.24 -18.09 3.62
N HIS A 227 -14.24 -17.64 4.40
CA HIS A 227 -14.79 -16.30 4.26
C HIS A 227 -13.74 -15.21 4.58
N LEU A 228 -12.96 -15.37 5.65
CA LEU A 228 -11.87 -14.45 6.00
C LEU A 228 -10.78 -14.43 4.93
N HIS A 229 -10.44 -15.59 4.36
CA HIS A 229 -9.48 -15.68 3.26
C HIS A 229 -9.94 -14.93 2.01
N GLN A 230 -11.23 -15.04 1.66
CA GLN A 230 -11.82 -14.28 0.55
C GLN A 230 -11.82 -12.77 0.83
N GLN A 231 -12.14 -12.36 2.06
CA GLN A 231 -12.05 -10.96 2.47
C GLN A 231 -10.62 -10.43 2.36
N LEU A 232 -9.63 -11.20 2.82
CA LEU A 232 -8.22 -10.85 2.74
C LEU A 232 -7.78 -10.65 1.29
N LYS A 233 -8.17 -11.55 0.37
CA LYS A 233 -7.91 -11.41 -1.07
C LYS A 233 -8.54 -10.15 -1.65
N SER A 234 -9.78 -9.84 -1.28
CA SER A 234 -10.47 -8.63 -1.73
C SER A 234 -9.77 -7.35 -1.24
N ILE A 235 -9.39 -7.33 0.05
CA ILE A 235 -8.63 -6.22 0.64
C ILE A 235 -7.28 -6.07 -0.05
N GLN A 236 -6.55 -7.16 -0.28
CA GLN A 236 -5.26 -7.13 -0.97
C GLN A 236 -5.39 -6.55 -2.39
N HIS A 237 -6.40 -6.97 -3.15
CA HIS A 237 -6.68 -6.41 -4.48
C HIS A 237 -7.02 -4.91 -4.41
N SER A 238 -7.84 -4.49 -3.43
CA SER A 238 -8.17 -3.08 -3.20
C SER A 238 -6.92 -2.24 -2.86
N VAL A 239 -6.02 -2.78 -2.02
CA VAL A 239 -4.75 -2.13 -1.65
C VAL A 239 -3.84 -1.96 -2.87
N LEU A 240 -3.71 -2.97 -3.73
CA LEU A 240 -2.92 -2.85 -4.96
C LEU A 240 -3.47 -1.76 -5.88
N LYS A 241 -4.80 -1.69 -6.01
CA LYS A 241 -5.46 -0.63 -6.78
C LYS A 241 -5.20 0.76 -6.18
N ALA A 242 -5.26 0.90 -4.85
CA ALA A 242 -4.97 2.16 -4.18
C ALA A 242 -3.52 2.62 -4.41
N LYS A 243 -2.55 1.69 -4.37
CA LYS A 243 -1.14 1.99 -4.68
C LYS A 243 -0.92 2.50 -6.11
N SER A 244 -1.58 1.87 -7.09
CA SER A 244 -1.54 2.34 -8.49
C SER A 244 -2.10 3.76 -8.64
N LEU A 245 -3.22 4.06 -7.97
CA LEU A 245 -3.80 5.40 -7.99
C LEU A 245 -2.94 6.45 -7.27
N GLU A 246 -2.21 6.05 -6.23
CA GLU A 246 -1.25 6.91 -5.54
C GLU A 246 -0.07 7.28 -6.45
N GLU A 247 0.44 6.32 -7.22
CA GLU A 247 1.49 6.56 -8.23
C GLU A 247 1.02 7.52 -9.33
N GLU A 248 -0.19 7.30 -9.89
CA GLU A 248 -0.80 8.21 -10.88
C GLU A 248 -0.98 9.63 -10.33
N LEU A 249 -1.36 9.77 -9.06
CA LEU A 249 -1.54 11.06 -8.40
C LEU A 249 -0.19 11.78 -8.26
N GLU A 250 0.86 11.06 -7.86
CA GLU A 250 2.19 11.63 -7.72
C GLU A 250 2.78 12.05 -9.06
N GLU A 251 2.55 11.26 -10.13
CA GLU A 251 2.90 11.67 -11.49
C GLU A 251 2.16 12.94 -11.92
N ALA A 252 0.85 13.04 -11.66
CA ALA A 252 0.07 14.23 -11.97
C ALA A 252 0.55 15.47 -11.20
N ARG A 253 0.94 15.32 -9.93
CA ARG A 253 1.56 16.40 -9.13
C ARG A 253 2.87 16.86 -9.74
N ASN A 254 3.75 15.94 -10.12
CA ASN A 254 5.03 16.27 -10.75
C ASN A 254 4.83 17.02 -12.07
N ASN A 255 3.87 16.60 -12.89
CA ASN A 255 3.50 17.29 -14.13
C ASN A 255 2.94 18.69 -13.89
N LEU A 256 2.10 18.87 -12.87
CA LEU A 256 1.58 20.18 -12.49
C LEU A 256 2.72 21.12 -12.08
N ASN A 257 3.61 20.67 -11.19
CA ASN A 257 4.75 21.46 -10.74
C ASN A 257 5.65 21.90 -11.91
N LEU A 258 5.96 20.99 -12.83
CA LEU A 258 6.76 21.29 -14.03
C LEU A 258 6.04 22.32 -14.94
N SER A 259 4.72 22.20 -15.08
CA SER A 259 3.91 23.15 -15.86
C SER A 259 3.87 24.53 -15.21
N GLU A 260 3.76 24.59 -13.88
CA GLU A 260 3.81 25.83 -13.12
C GLU A 260 5.18 26.53 -13.22
N GLU A 261 6.27 25.78 -13.13
CA GLU A 261 7.62 26.32 -13.33
C GLU A 261 7.79 26.92 -14.74
N LYS A 262 7.35 26.19 -15.78
CA LYS A 262 7.34 26.70 -17.16
C LYS A 262 6.48 27.97 -17.30
N ARG A 263 5.30 28.00 -16.67
CA ARG A 263 4.43 29.18 -16.65
C ARG A 263 5.15 30.38 -16.03
N GLU A 264 5.85 30.19 -14.92
CA GLU A 264 6.61 31.25 -14.25
C GLU A 264 7.79 31.74 -15.09
N GLN A 265 8.51 30.83 -15.74
CA GLN A 265 9.58 31.18 -16.67
C GLN A 265 9.07 32.05 -17.82
N ILE A 266 7.94 31.67 -18.44
CA ILE A 266 7.31 32.45 -19.52
C ILE A 266 6.84 33.81 -19.01
N LEU A 267 6.25 33.88 -17.81
CA LEU A 267 5.84 35.15 -17.20
C LEU A 267 7.02 36.09 -16.97
N TRP A 268 8.15 35.56 -16.49
CA TRP A 268 9.37 36.33 -16.30
C TRP A 268 9.90 36.86 -17.64
N GLN A 269 9.96 36.00 -18.67
CA GLN A 269 10.38 36.39 -20.02
C GLN A 269 9.48 37.48 -20.60
N ASN A 270 8.17 37.34 -20.45
CA ASN A 270 7.19 38.32 -20.93
C ASN A 270 7.39 39.68 -20.24
N LYS A 271 7.56 39.69 -18.91
CA LYS A 271 7.85 40.91 -18.15
C LYS A 271 9.16 41.58 -18.60
N GLN A 272 10.17 40.80 -18.95
CA GLN A 272 11.43 41.33 -19.46
C GLN A 272 11.25 41.96 -20.85
N LEU A 273 10.58 41.26 -21.77
CA LEU A 273 10.26 41.78 -23.10
C LEU A 273 9.38 43.04 -23.03
N GLN A 274 8.46 43.11 -22.08
CA GLN A 274 7.63 44.30 -21.86
C GLN A 274 8.49 45.52 -21.50
N LYS A 275 9.49 45.36 -20.63
CA LYS A 275 10.43 46.43 -20.26
C LYS A 275 11.29 46.88 -21.45
N GLU A 276 11.80 45.92 -22.22
CA GLU A 276 12.57 46.23 -23.43
C GLU A 276 11.72 47.00 -24.45
N ASN A 277 10.48 46.56 -24.68
CA ASN A 277 9.55 47.22 -25.57
C ASN A 277 9.24 48.66 -25.12
N GLN A 278 9.01 48.87 -23.81
CA GLN A 278 8.86 50.21 -23.24
C GLN A 278 10.11 51.08 -23.46
N SER A 279 11.31 50.53 -23.25
CA SER A 279 12.58 51.24 -23.47
C SER A 279 12.78 51.63 -24.93
N LEU A 280 12.51 50.71 -25.86
CA LEU A 280 12.57 50.96 -27.30
C LEU A 280 11.56 52.04 -27.70
N ASN A 281 10.34 52.00 -27.17
CA ASN A 281 9.32 53.01 -27.44
C ASN A 281 9.77 54.41 -27.01
N ILE A 282 10.38 54.55 -25.82
CA ILE A 282 10.95 55.83 -25.35
C ILE A 282 12.06 56.32 -26.28
N LYS A 283 12.91 55.40 -26.78
CA LYS A 283 13.98 55.75 -27.72
C LYS A 283 13.43 56.23 -29.07
N VAL A 284 12.38 55.57 -29.57
CA VAL A 284 11.68 55.98 -30.79
C VAL A 284 11.08 57.38 -30.63
N THR A 285 10.39 57.66 -29.52
CA THR A 285 9.81 59.00 -29.29
C THR A 285 10.89 60.07 -29.18
N SER A 286 12.01 59.79 -28.50
CA SER A 286 13.13 60.73 -28.39
C SER A 286 13.77 61.05 -29.76
N LEU A 287 13.97 60.03 -30.60
CA LEU A 287 14.48 60.22 -31.96
C LEU A 287 13.48 61.00 -32.84
N GLN A 288 12.17 60.75 -32.69
CA GLN A 288 11.14 61.51 -33.38
C GLN A 288 11.17 62.99 -33.00
N GLU A 289 11.35 63.32 -31.71
CA GLU A 289 11.51 64.70 -31.25
C GLU A 289 12.77 65.36 -31.82
N GLU A 290 13.89 64.62 -31.90
CA GLU A 290 15.12 65.12 -32.51
C GLU A 290 14.97 65.38 -34.01
N ILE A 291 14.29 64.49 -34.75
CA ILE A 291 13.95 64.68 -36.16
C ILE A 291 13.13 65.97 -36.34
N ILE A 292 12.14 66.21 -35.47
CA ILE A 292 11.32 67.43 -35.52
C ILE A 292 12.19 68.67 -35.28
N ARG A 293 13.05 68.67 -34.25
CA ARG A 293 13.97 69.79 -33.97
C ARG A 293 14.91 70.07 -35.16
N ASN A 294 15.56 69.03 -35.68
CA ASN A 294 16.47 69.15 -36.83
C ASN A 294 15.76 69.69 -38.08
N SER A 295 14.49 69.29 -38.30
CA SER A 295 13.66 69.83 -39.38
C SER A 295 13.38 71.34 -39.20
N MET A 296 13.05 71.77 -37.97
CA MET A 296 12.84 73.19 -37.66
C MET A 296 14.11 74.02 -37.90
N ASP A 297 15.26 73.53 -37.44
CA ASP A 297 16.55 74.19 -37.62
C ASP A 297 16.92 74.27 -39.11
N THR A 298 16.72 73.18 -39.86
CA THR A 298 16.96 73.14 -41.32
C THR A 298 16.08 74.15 -42.05
N ASN A 299 14.80 74.24 -41.70
CA ASN A 299 13.87 75.23 -42.27
C ASN A 299 14.29 76.67 -41.95
N GLY A 300 14.78 76.92 -40.72
CA GLY A 300 15.33 78.22 -40.32
C GLY A 300 16.57 78.61 -41.13
N LEU A 301 17.50 77.67 -41.31
CA LEU A 301 18.69 77.86 -42.13
C LEU A 301 18.33 78.10 -43.61
N GLN A 302 17.39 77.35 -44.17
CA GLN A 302 16.90 77.56 -45.53
C GLN A 302 16.33 78.97 -45.73
N LYS A 303 15.51 79.47 -44.79
CA LYS A 303 15.00 80.85 -44.84
C LYS A 303 16.13 81.88 -44.85
N LYS A 304 17.13 81.70 -43.99
CA LYS A 304 18.29 82.60 -43.90
C LYS A 304 19.15 82.56 -45.17
N ILE A 305 19.33 81.40 -45.78
CA ILE A 305 20.02 81.25 -47.07
C ILE A 305 19.27 82.02 -48.15
N LEU A 306 17.95 81.86 -48.26
CA LEU A 306 17.13 82.57 -49.24
C LEU A 306 17.21 84.09 -49.08
N GLU A 307 17.18 84.58 -47.84
CA GLU A 307 17.32 86.01 -47.53
C GLU A 307 18.70 86.55 -47.91
N LEU A 308 19.77 85.85 -47.54
CA LEU A 308 21.14 86.21 -47.92
C LEU A 308 21.34 86.19 -49.44
N SER A 309 20.80 85.19 -50.15
CA SER A 309 20.85 85.12 -51.61
C SER A 309 20.13 86.30 -52.27
N LYS A 310 18.98 86.72 -51.72
CA LYS A 310 18.26 87.91 -52.19
C LYS A 310 19.06 89.18 -51.97
N ASN A 311 19.64 89.37 -50.78
CA ASN A 311 20.46 90.54 -50.46
C ASN A 311 21.72 90.60 -51.33
N ALA A 312 22.38 89.46 -51.57
CA ALA A 312 23.54 89.36 -52.45
C ALA A 312 23.18 89.75 -53.90
N ALA A 313 22.03 89.30 -54.42
CA ALA A 313 21.56 89.69 -55.76
C ALA A 313 21.27 91.19 -55.88
N GLN A 314 20.78 91.84 -54.82
CA GLN A 314 20.54 93.29 -54.80
C GLN A 314 21.82 94.12 -54.78
N LEU A 315 22.92 93.58 -54.22
CA LEU A 315 24.23 94.25 -54.20
C LEU A 315 25.03 94.07 -55.51
N GLN A 316 24.58 93.22 -56.44
CA GLN A 316 25.22 93.00 -57.75
C GLN A 316 24.60 93.87 -58.88
N VAL A 317 23.76 94.84 -58.54
CA VAL A 317 23.16 95.85 -59.44
C VAL A 317 23.83 97.20 -59.19
#